data_AF-A0A1F9UT36-F1
#
_entry.id   AF-A0A1F9UT36-F1
#
_cell.length_a   1.000
_cell.length_b   1.000
_cell.length_c   1.000
_cell.angle_alpha   90.00
_cell.angle_beta   90.00
_cell.angle_gamma   90.00
#
_symmetry.space_group_name_H-M   'P 1'
#
loop_
_entity.id
_entity.type
_entity.pdbx_description
1 polymer ?
#
loop_
_entity_poly.entity_id
_entity_poly.type
_entity_poly.pdbx_seq_one_letter_code
_entity_poly.pdbx_strand_id
1 'polypeptide(L)'
;MSVSTVKLTGNQTFNSTTPADVTGLSWSVVSGSYYEFELVFIWSTAASGTGIGLSITIPAATQFAADCRISGVAADGGGSETQGAITSSDDAVIGAQAIAADTKYTARITGIIVPSADGTLQARARNETGTTVVTVYQGSCGRLWTN
;
A
#
# COMPACT_ATOMS: atom_id res chain seq x y z
N MET A 1 0.75 -15.81 19.12
CA MET A 1 0.82 -14.80 18.05
C MET A 1 2.26 -14.66 17.59
N SER A 2 2.56 -15.06 16.37
CA SER A 2 3.86 -14.85 15.73
C SER A 2 3.81 -13.60 14.84
N VAL A 3 4.96 -12.95 14.65
CA VAL A 3 5.07 -11.76 13.78
C VAL A 3 6.12 -12.02 12.71
N SER A 4 5.71 -11.87 11.45
CA SER A 4 6.62 -11.82 10.30
C SER A 4 6.75 -10.37 9.81
N THR A 5 7.94 -9.97 9.37
CA THR A 5 8.20 -8.59 8.93
C THR A 5 8.88 -8.56 7.59
N VAL A 6 8.58 -7.52 6.81
CA VAL A 6 9.22 -7.23 5.52
C VAL A 6 9.64 -5.78 5.49
N LYS A 7 10.67 -5.48 4.70
CA LYS A 7 11.13 -4.11 4.47
C LYS A 7 11.65 -3.95 3.05
N LEU A 8 11.36 -2.80 2.47
CA LEU A 8 11.90 -2.43 1.18
C LEU A 8 13.35 -1.95 1.36
N THR A 9 14.27 -2.56 0.62
CA THR A 9 15.73 -2.32 0.73
C THR A 9 16.29 -1.36 -0.30
N GLY A 10 15.48 -0.95 -1.29
CA GLY A 10 15.85 0.02 -2.31
C GLY A 10 14.61 0.75 -2.82
N ASN A 11 14.79 1.98 -3.31
CA ASN A 11 13.67 2.77 -3.83
C ASN A 11 13.05 2.07 -5.06
N GLN A 12 11.73 2.15 -5.18
CA GLN A 12 10.99 1.71 -6.35
C GLN A 12 10.19 2.85 -6.93
N THR A 13 10.08 2.88 -8.26
CA THR A 13 9.45 3.98 -8.98
C THR A 13 8.29 3.47 -9.82
N PHE A 14 7.23 4.28 -9.89
CA PHE A 14 5.98 3.95 -10.56
C PHE A 14 5.56 5.15 -11.42
N ASN A 15 5.34 4.90 -12.70
CA ASN A 15 4.92 5.88 -13.70
C ASN A 15 3.71 5.40 -14.52
N SER A 16 3.03 4.35 -14.06
CA SER A 16 1.85 3.77 -14.69
C SER A 16 0.64 3.92 -13.78
N THR A 17 -0.54 3.99 -14.39
CA THR A 17 -1.84 3.90 -13.72
C THR A 17 -2.25 2.46 -13.43
N THR A 18 -1.50 1.46 -13.87
CA THR A 18 -1.72 0.07 -13.46
C THR A 18 -0.94 -0.21 -12.18
N PRO A 19 -1.57 -0.72 -11.10
CA PRO A 19 -0.85 -1.21 -9.93
C PRO A 19 0.24 -2.21 -10.32
N ALA A 20 1.41 -2.05 -9.72
CA ALA A 20 2.54 -2.96 -9.83
C ALA A 20 3.05 -3.34 -8.44
N ASP A 21 3.73 -4.48 -8.34
CA ASP A 21 4.23 -5.00 -7.07
C ASP A 21 5.26 -4.05 -6.48
N VAL A 22 5.12 -3.75 -5.19
CA VAL A 22 6.22 -3.21 -4.40
C VAL A 22 7.12 -4.39 -4.00
N THR A 23 8.08 -4.74 -4.84
CA THR A 23 8.88 -5.96 -4.69
C THR A 23 9.56 -6.01 -3.32
N GLY A 24 9.37 -7.11 -2.58
CA GLY A 24 9.91 -7.30 -1.24
C GLY A 24 8.97 -6.86 -0.10
N LEU A 25 7.78 -6.34 -0.40
CA LEU A 25 6.72 -6.09 0.58
C LEU A 25 5.58 -7.11 0.40
N SER A 26 5.86 -8.37 0.76
CA SER A 26 4.92 -9.48 0.56
C SER A 26 5.09 -10.61 1.58
N TRP A 27 4.02 -11.36 1.80
CA TRP A 27 4.06 -12.58 2.62
C TRP A 27 3.33 -13.72 1.94
N SER A 28 3.86 -14.92 2.11
CA SER A 28 3.08 -16.14 1.87
C SER A 28 2.04 -16.28 2.97
N VAL A 29 0.79 -16.55 2.57
CA VAL A 29 -0.34 -16.80 3.46
C VAL A 29 -0.94 -18.16 3.12
N VAL A 30 -1.41 -18.88 4.14
CA VAL A 30 -1.89 -20.26 4.01
C VAL A 30 -3.41 -20.29 4.20
N SER A 31 -4.09 -21.14 3.45
CA SER A 31 -5.52 -21.36 3.56
C SER A 31 -5.94 -21.73 4.99
N GLY A 32 -7.06 -21.17 5.46
CA GLY A 32 -7.65 -21.44 6.77
C GLY A 32 -6.96 -20.76 7.97
N SER A 33 -5.88 -20.01 7.74
CA SER A 33 -5.18 -19.27 8.80
C SER A 33 -5.71 -17.84 8.96
N TYR A 34 -5.62 -17.31 10.18
CA TYR A 34 -6.07 -15.95 10.50
C TYR A 34 -4.87 -15.00 10.54
N TYR A 35 -4.94 -13.96 9.70
CA TYR A 35 -3.89 -12.96 9.63
C TYR A 35 -4.42 -11.55 9.86
N GLU A 36 -3.64 -10.77 10.58
CA GLU A 36 -3.71 -9.30 10.62
C GLU A 36 -2.44 -8.75 9.98
N PHE A 37 -2.53 -7.64 9.26
CA PHE A 37 -1.38 -7.03 8.62
C PHE A 37 -1.36 -5.51 8.70
N GLU A 38 -0.15 -4.97 8.62
CA GLU A 38 0.15 -3.55 8.51
C GLU A 38 1.24 -3.36 7.46
N LEU A 39 1.04 -2.41 6.56
CA LEU A 39 2.03 -1.92 5.61
C LEU A 39 2.18 -0.41 5.80
N VAL A 40 3.41 0.06 5.93
CA VAL A 40 3.76 1.48 6.06
C VAL A 40 4.66 1.86 4.89
N PHE A 41 4.26 2.90 4.17
CA PHE A 41 4.96 3.40 2.99
C PHE A 41 5.53 4.78 3.27
N ILE A 42 6.74 5.02 2.79
CA ILE A 42 7.32 6.35 2.60
C ILE A 42 7.26 6.63 1.10
N TRP A 43 6.61 7.71 0.69
CA TRP A 43 6.41 8.00 -0.72
C TRP A 43 6.64 9.47 -1.07
N SER A 44 6.89 9.74 -2.35
CA SER A 44 6.90 11.08 -2.93
C SER A 44 6.50 11.04 -4.41
N THR A 45 6.36 12.21 -5.02
CA THR A 45 6.15 12.40 -6.45
C THR A 45 7.13 13.43 -6.98
N ALA A 46 7.56 13.30 -8.24
CA ALA A 46 8.40 14.29 -8.92
C ALA A 46 7.66 15.59 -9.31
N ALA A 47 6.33 15.63 -9.17
CA ALA A 47 5.53 16.83 -9.46
C ALA A 47 4.35 16.97 -8.50
N SER A 48 4.05 18.20 -8.10
CA SER A 48 2.79 18.51 -7.41
C SER A 48 1.60 18.19 -8.32
N GLY A 49 0.45 17.92 -7.71
CA GLY A 49 -0.75 17.53 -8.46
C GLY A 49 -0.71 16.10 -9.02
N THR A 50 0.34 15.32 -8.78
CA THR A 50 0.38 13.87 -9.00
C THR A 50 0.38 13.15 -7.66
N GLY A 51 -0.46 12.14 -7.52
CA GLY A 51 -0.59 11.31 -6.34
C GLY A 51 -0.06 9.88 -6.49
N ILE A 52 -0.13 9.14 -5.39
CA ILE A 52 0.12 7.70 -5.33
C ILE A 52 -1.21 6.96 -5.23
N GLY A 53 -1.31 5.82 -5.91
CA GLY A 53 -2.33 4.82 -5.61
C GLY A 53 -1.70 3.64 -4.89
N LEU A 54 -2.34 3.18 -3.82
CA LEU A 54 -1.91 2.01 -3.05
C LEU A 54 -2.99 0.95 -3.08
N SER A 55 -2.55 -0.30 -3.21
CA SER A 55 -3.41 -1.47 -3.27
C SER A 55 -2.68 -2.69 -2.72
N ILE A 56 -3.34 -3.84 -2.70
CA ILE A 56 -2.74 -5.14 -2.45
C ILE A 56 -3.32 -6.18 -3.40
N THR A 57 -2.58 -7.25 -3.67
CA THR A 57 -3.16 -8.49 -4.19
C THR A 57 -3.18 -9.54 -3.10
N ILE A 58 -4.26 -10.31 -3.06
CA ILE A 58 -4.48 -11.40 -2.11
C ILE A 58 -4.90 -12.67 -2.85
N PRO A 59 -4.65 -13.87 -2.29
CA PRO A 59 -5.32 -15.07 -2.78
C PRO A 59 -6.83 -15.00 -2.49
N ALA A 60 -7.56 -16.00 -2.97
CA ALA A 60 -8.96 -16.18 -2.57
C ALA A 60 -9.06 -16.22 -1.04
N ALA A 61 -10.07 -15.56 -0.48
CA ALA A 61 -10.28 -15.42 0.95
C ALA A 61 -11.76 -15.62 1.32
N THR A 62 -12.01 -16.18 2.50
CA THR A 62 -13.37 -16.22 3.08
C THR A 62 -13.71 -14.92 3.82
N GLN A 63 -12.69 -14.23 4.33
CA GLN A 63 -12.80 -12.92 4.93
C GLN A 63 -11.64 -12.04 4.48
N PHE A 64 -11.95 -10.82 4.09
CA PHE A 64 -10.96 -9.80 3.78
C PHE A 64 -11.56 -8.43 4.06
N ALA A 65 -10.81 -7.60 4.78
CA ALA A 65 -11.11 -6.19 4.97
C ALA A 65 -9.81 -5.44 5.22
N ALA A 66 -9.62 -4.32 4.54
CA ALA A 66 -8.47 -3.46 4.76
C ALA A 66 -8.82 -1.98 4.55
N ASP A 67 -8.13 -1.12 5.27
CA ASP A 67 -8.20 0.33 5.16
C ASP A 67 -6.86 0.86 4.68
N CYS A 68 -6.91 1.85 3.79
CA CYS A 68 -5.75 2.60 3.33
C CYS A 68 -5.88 4.08 3.70
N ARG A 69 -4.78 4.66 4.15
CA ARG A 69 -4.64 6.02 4.65
C ARG A 69 -3.42 6.66 4.00
N ILE A 70 -3.59 7.72 3.21
CA ILE A 70 -2.52 8.35 2.43
C ILE A 70 -2.41 9.82 2.81
N SER A 71 -1.32 10.22 3.47
CA SER A 71 -1.05 11.61 3.86
C SER A 71 -0.36 12.40 2.74
N GLY A 72 -0.40 13.73 2.83
CA GLY A 72 0.35 14.60 1.91
C GLY A 72 -0.43 15.06 0.67
N VAL A 73 -1.74 14.81 0.65
CA VAL A 73 -2.66 15.18 -0.45
C VAL A 73 -3.25 16.59 -0.31
N ALA A 74 -3.14 17.20 0.87
CA ALA A 74 -3.53 18.58 1.13
C ALA A 74 -2.74 19.15 2.32
N ALA A 75 -2.99 20.42 2.63
CA ALA A 75 -2.40 21.08 3.80
C ALA A 75 -2.91 20.45 5.10
N ASP A 76 -2.11 20.58 6.16
CA ASP A 76 -2.42 20.04 7.49
C ASP A 76 -3.82 20.47 7.97
N GLY A 77 -4.65 19.49 8.28
CA GLY A 77 -6.06 19.69 8.61
C GLY A 77 -6.92 18.47 8.27
N GLY A 78 -8.24 18.60 8.36
CA GLY A 78 -9.17 17.49 8.14
C GLY A 78 -9.11 16.84 6.75
N GLY A 79 -8.59 17.56 5.74
CA GLY A 79 -8.40 17.06 4.38
C GLY A 79 -6.98 16.63 4.04
N SER A 80 -6.05 16.63 5.01
CA SER A 80 -4.62 16.31 4.77
C SER A 80 -4.35 14.86 4.35
N GLU A 81 -5.38 14.02 4.37
CA GLU A 81 -5.28 12.59 4.14
C GLU A 81 -6.45 12.07 3.30
N THR A 82 -6.15 11.19 2.34
CA THR A 82 -7.17 10.38 1.67
C THR A 82 -7.33 9.05 2.39
N GLN A 83 -8.59 8.66 2.61
CA GLN A 83 -8.96 7.40 3.26
C GLN A 83 -9.87 6.59 2.34
N GLY A 84 -9.69 5.28 2.32
CA GLY A 84 -10.55 4.37 1.58
C GLY A 84 -10.39 2.93 2.03
N ALA A 85 -11.43 2.13 1.78
CA ALA A 85 -11.36 0.69 1.98
C ALA A 85 -10.72 0.02 0.76
N ILE A 86 -9.99 -1.06 0.99
CA ILE A 86 -9.58 -2.03 -0.02
C ILE A 86 -10.42 -3.28 0.23
N THR A 87 -11.29 -3.59 -0.72
CA THR A 87 -12.31 -4.64 -0.59
C THR A 87 -12.04 -5.89 -1.43
N SER A 88 -11.09 -5.81 -2.35
CA SER A 88 -10.67 -6.93 -3.21
C SER A 88 -9.23 -6.75 -3.70
N SER A 89 -8.68 -7.78 -4.36
CA SER A 89 -7.37 -7.68 -5.02
C SER A 89 -7.36 -6.57 -6.07
N ASP A 90 -6.28 -5.80 -6.11
CA ASP A 90 -6.05 -4.66 -7.01
C ASP A 90 -7.05 -3.48 -6.84
N ASP A 91 -7.90 -3.50 -5.81
CA ASP A 91 -8.69 -2.33 -5.37
C ASP A 91 -7.75 -1.27 -4.81
N ALA A 92 -7.69 -0.10 -5.45
CA ALA A 92 -6.66 0.90 -5.21
C ALA A 92 -7.25 2.17 -4.61
N VAL A 93 -6.73 2.58 -3.46
CA VAL A 93 -7.02 3.88 -2.86
C VAL A 93 -6.06 4.91 -3.45
N ILE A 94 -6.61 5.98 -4.02
CA ILE A 94 -5.87 7.01 -4.75
C ILE A 94 -5.71 8.24 -3.86
N GLY A 95 -4.50 8.50 -3.38
CA GLY A 95 -4.15 9.75 -2.72
C GLY A 95 -3.79 10.79 -3.76
N ALA A 96 -4.80 11.45 -4.30
CA ALA A 96 -4.66 12.41 -5.38
C ALA A 96 -3.83 13.64 -4.99
N GLN A 97 -3.10 14.21 -5.95
CA GLN A 97 -2.48 15.54 -5.85
C GLN A 97 -1.60 15.76 -4.61
N ALA A 98 -0.35 15.25 -4.62
CA ALA A 98 0.58 15.62 -3.56
C ALA A 98 0.74 17.14 -3.46
N ILE A 99 0.76 17.66 -2.23
CA ILE A 99 0.86 19.10 -1.96
C ILE A 99 2.18 19.70 -2.44
N ALA A 100 3.27 18.93 -2.39
CA ALA A 100 4.57 19.36 -2.86
C ALA A 100 5.33 18.22 -3.56
N ALA A 101 6.07 18.58 -4.62
CA ALA A 101 7.01 17.68 -5.27
C ALA A 101 8.18 17.34 -4.35
N ASP A 102 8.76 16.15 -4.54
CA ASP A 102 9.96 15.62 -3.86
C ASP A 102 9.91 15.60 -2.33
N THR A 103 8.75 15.88 -1.75
CA THR A 103 8.49 15.82 -0.32
C THR A 103 8.08 14.40 0.05
N LYS A 104 8.63 13.89 1.15
CA LYS A 104 8.34 12.54 1.64
C LYS A 104 7.12 12.58 2.55
N TYR A 105 6.12 11.79 2.18
CA TYR A 105 4.90 11.58 2.96
C TYR A 105 4.81 10.12 3.42
N THR A 106 3.87 9.87 4.33
CA THR A 106 3.58 8.51 4.79
C THR A 106 2.22 8.05 4.28
N ALA A 107 2.11 6.74 4.11
CA ALA A 107 0.83 6.09 3.90
C ALA A 107 0.82 4.76 4.64
N ARG A 108 -0.37 4.25 4.93
CA ARG A 108 -0.55 3.00 5.67
C ARG A 108 -1.70 2.19 5.08
N ILE A 109 -1.51 0.88 5.01
CA ILE A 109 -2.60 -0.08 4.83
C ILE A 109 -2.64 -0.97 6.07
N THR A 110 -3.83 -1.18 6.62
CA THR A 110 -4.06 -2.14 7.71
C THR A 110 -5.23 -3.03 7.35
N GLY A 111 -5.19 -4.30 7.73
CA GLY A 111 -6.31 -5.18 7.44
C GLY A 111 -6.21 -6.56 8.06
N ILE A 112 -7.25 -7.35 7.78
CA ILE A 112 -7.42 -8.73 8.23
C ILE A 112 -7.74 -9.58 7.01
N ILE A 113 -7.18 -10.80 6.97
CA ILE A 113 -7.48 -11.79 5.94
C ILE A 113 -7.58 -13.21 6.54
N VAL A 114 -8.55 -13.97 6.04
CA VAL A 114 -8.66 -15.42 6.22
C VAL A 114 -8.64 -16.05 4.83
N PRO A 115 -7.47 -16.51 4.33
CA PRO A 115 -7.36 -17.07 2.99
C PRO A 115 -8.16 -18.37 2.87
N SER A 116 -8.77 -18.59 1.71
CA SER A 116 -9.38 -19.88 1.30
C SER A 116 -8.47 -20.66 0.35
N ALA A 117 -7.40 -20.05 -0.15
CA ALA A 117 -6.33 -20.69 -0.89
C ALA A 117 -4.96 -20.20 -0.40
N ASP A 118 -3.95 -21.06 -0.53
CA ASP A 118 -2.56 -20.65 -0.33
C ASP A 118 -2.17 -19.60 -1.39
N GLY A 119 -1.34 -18.64 -1.01
CA GLY A 119 -0.86 -17.64 -1.95
C GLY A 119 -0.06 -16.54 -1.29
N THR A 120 -0.12 -15.36 -1.88
CA THR A 120 0.70 -14.21 -1.46
C THR A 120 -0.18 -13.01 -1.18
N LEU A 121 -0.01 -12.41 0.01
CA LEU A 121 -0.42 -11.03 0.26
C LEU A 121 0.72 -10.12 -0.20
N GLN A 122 0.48 -9.32 -1.23
CA GLN A 122 1.51 -8.51 -1.88
C GLN A 122 1.08 -7.05 -1.96
N ALA A 123 1.93 -6.15 -1.46
CA ALA A 123 1.71 -4.71 -1.56
C ALA A 123 1.88 -4.22 -3.00
N ARG A 124 1.03 -3.28 -3.42
CA ARG A 124 1.01 -2.75 -4.79
C ARG A 124 1.00 -1.23 -4.75
N ALA A 125 1.66 -0.60 -5.71
CA ALA A 125 1.64 0.85 -5.89
C ALA A 125 1.44 1.21 -7.36
N ARG A 126 0.90 2.40 -7.60
CA ARG A 126 0.76 3.01 -8.93
C ARG A 126 0.92 4.52 -8.84
N ASN A 127 1.17 5.12 -9.99
CA ASN A 127 0.97 6.54 -10.18
C ASN A 127 -0.54 6.84 -10.33
N GLU A 128 -0.98 8.00 -9.85
CA GLU A 128 -2.36 8.47 -10.05
C GLU A 128 -2.68 8.64 -11.55
N THR A 129 -1.83 9.36 -12.28
CA THR A 129 -2.08 9.88 -13.64
C THR A 129 -1.26 9.21 -14.74
N GLY A 130 -0.17 8.53 -14.39
CA GLY A 130 0.80 7.94 -15.33
C GLY A 130 1.72 8.94 -16.03
N THR A 131 1.77 10.20 -15.59
CA THR A 131 2.51 11.27 -16.28
C THR A 131 3.85 11.62 -15.65
N THR A 132 4.02 11.38 -14.35
CA THR A 132 5.26 11.65 -13.61
C THR A 132 5.70 10.42 -12.81
N VAL A 133 6.83 10.51 -12.11
CA VAL A 133 7.34 9.42 -11.29
C VAL A 133 6.86 9.58 -9.86
N VAL A 134 6.22 8.53 -9.33
CA VAL A 134 6.03 8.33 -7.89
C VAL A 134 7.11 7.40 -7.39
N THR A 135 7.69 7.71 -6.24
CA THR A 135 8.72 6.88 -5.61
C THR A 135 8.21 6.32 -4.29
N VAL A 136 8.31 5.01 -4.11
CA VAL A 136 8.21 4.35 -2.79
C VAL A 136 9.64 4.13 -2.29
N TYR A 137 9.96 4.70 -1.14
CA TYR A 137 11.32 4.70 -0.62
C TYR A 137 11.63 3.45 0.19
N GLN A 138 12.90 3.06 0.16
CA GLN A 138 13.46 2.12 1.13
C GLN A 138 13.12 2.55 2.58
N GLY A 139 12.98 1.58 3.47
CA GLY A 139 12.49 1.82 4.83
C GLY A 139 10.97 1.74 4.97
N SER A 140 10.21 1.78 3.85
CA SER A 140 8.85 1.25 3.82
C SER A 140 8.85 -0.20 4.28
N CYS A 141 7.89 -0.61 5.09
CA CYS A 141 7.93 -1.89 5.78
C CYS A 141 6.54 -2.43 6.06
N GLY A 142 6.47 -3.66 6.55
CA GLY A 142 5.22 -4.24 6.98
C GLY A 142 5.39 -5.29 8.05
N ARG A 143 4.27 -5.62 8.69
CA ARG A 143 4.12 -6.64 9.71
C ARG A 143 2.91 -7.51 9.38
N LEU A 144 3.07 -8.81 9.59
CA LEU A 144 2.00 -9.81 9.49
C LEU A 144 1.95 -10.56 10.80
N TRP A 145 0.81 -10.51 11.47
CA TRP A 145 0.53 -11.30 12.66
C TRP A 145 -0.26 -12.54 12.28
N THR A 146 0.15 -13.70 12.80
CA THR A 146 -0.61 -14.95 12.68
C THR A 146 -1.20 -15.30 14.03
N ASN A 147 -2.52 -15.50 14.05
CA ASN A 147 -3.30 -15.89 15.23
C ASN A 147 -3.53 -17.40 15.28
#